data_AF-A0A1J5SVW1-F1
#
_entry.id   AF-A0A1J5SVW1-F1
#
_cell.length_a   1.000
_cell.length_b   1.000
_cell.length_c   1.000
_cell.angle_alpha   90.00
_cell.angle_beta   90.00
_cell.angle_gamma   90.00
#
_symmetry.space_group_name_H-M   'P 1'
#
loop_
_entity.id
_entity.type
_entity.pdbx_description
1 polymer ?
#
loop_
_entity_poly.entity_id
_entity_poly.type
_entity_poly.pdbx_seq_one_letter_code
_entity_poly.pdbx_strand_id
1 'polypeptide(L)'
;MDWNYTDTNGAGRKTPKIGFLKGRDPDPRPTGSTTRALPMRAQSTRIRVETNEARQPSAATGRALLPAPLQTAEQPIRTMPYLKIQTNLPLTKKAQRAVLKEASTLVSEELGKPEEYVMLALQPDTPMLFSGTDDPVAFLELKSIGLQARQTKRLSATLCGLVERHLGISKERIYVKFIDVARGMWGWKGDTF
;
A
#
# COMPACT_ATOMS: atom_id res chain seq x y z
N MET A 1 -10.83 -55.08 -24.07
CA MET A 1 -9.41 -55.01 -24.50
C MET A 1 -8.63 -54.76 -23.22
N ASP A 2 -8.39 -55.85 -22.51
CA ASP A 2 -7.72 -55.88 -21.22
C ASP A 2 -6.26 -56.28 -21.45
N TRP A 3 -5.33 -55.49 -20.94
CA TRP A 3 -3.93 -55.87 -20.83
C TRP A 3 -3.51 -55.67 -19.37
N ASN A 4 -3.58 -56.76 -18.62
CA ASN A 4 -2.81 -56.97 -17.39
C ASN A 4 -1.51 -57.67 -17.78
N TYR A 5 -0.38 -57.18 -17.27
CA TYR A 5 0.83 -57.98 -17.09
C TYR A 5 1.43 -57.63 -15.72
N THR A 6 1.51 -58.64 -14.87
CA THR A 6 2.09 -58.62 -13.52
C THR A 6 3.53 -59.15 -13.52
N ASP A 7 4.17 -58.95 -12.38
CA ASP A 7 5.32 -59.67 -11.80
C ASP A 7 6.72 -59.12 -12.09
N THR A 8 7.70 -59.12 -11.15
CA THR A 8 7.80 -59.43 -9.70
C THR A 8 9.20 -59.00 -9.22
N ASN A 9 9.39 -58.89 -7.90
CA ASN A 9 10.65 -58.97 -7.13
C ASN A 9 11.67 -57.80 -7.25
N GLY A 10 12.37 -57.33 -6.21
CA GLY A 10 12.48 -57.73 -4.81
C GLY A 10 13.74 -57.10 -4.18
N ALA A 11 13.68 -56.80 -2.88
CA ALA A 11 14.77 -56.65 -1.90
C ALA A 11 15.80 -55.49 -2.01
N GLY A 12 16.08 -54.83 -0.88
CA GLY A 12 17.40 -54.24 -0.62
C GLY A 12 17.46 -52.99 0.27
N ARG A 13 17.83 -53.18 1.55
CA ARG A 13 18.14 -52.17 2.57
C ARG A 13 19.18 -51.11 2.12
N LYS A 14 19.09 -49.88 2.67
CA LYS A 14 20.03 -49.30 3.66
C LYS A 14 19.83 -47.78 3.84
N THR A 15 19.68 -47.38 5.11
CA THR A 15 19.87 -46.02 5.63
C THR A 15 21.34 -45.61 5.63
N PRO A 16 21.64 -44.30 5.61
CA PRO A 16 22.64 -43.78 6.55
C PRO A 16 22.14 -42.56 7.34
N LYS A 17 22.56 -42.55 8.61
CA LYS A 17 22.41 -41.50 9.62
C LYS A 17 23.26 -40.27 9.22
N ILE A 18 22.73 -39.06 9.40
CA ILE A 18 23.52 -37.81 9.37
C ILE A 18 23.33 -37.07 10.69
N GLY A 19 24.47 -36.55 11.17
CA GLY A 19 24.78 -36.18 12.54
C GLY A 19 23.95 -35.06 13.16
N PHE A 20 23.68 -35.27 14.45
CA PHE A 20 23.39 -34.25 15.45
C PHE A 20 24.61 -33.31 15.61
N LEU A 21 24.43 -32.01 15.42
CA LEU A 21 25.36 -30.99 15.93
C LEU A 21 24.69 -30.25 17.09
N LYS A 22 25.26 -30.44 18.28
CA LYS A 22 24.90 -29.81 19.55
C LYS A 22 25.94 -28.72 19.83
N GLY A 23 25.51 -27.49 20.14
CA GLY A 23 26.39 -26.45 20.67
C GLY A 23 25.96 -25.02 20.33
N ARG A 24 25.02 -24.45 21.09
CA ARG A 24 24.93 -23.01 21.32
C ARG A 24 24.73 -22.80 22.80
N ASP A 25 25.57 -21.93 23.36
CA ASP A 25 25.42 -21.29 24.66
C ASP A 25 26.31 -20.02 24.65
N PRO A 26 26.09 -19.04 25.55
CA PRO A 26 25.39 -17.82 25.17
C PRO A 26 26.21 -16.51 25.30
N ASP A 27 25.53 -15.41 24.92
CA ASP A 27 25.85 -13.98 25.03
C ASP A 27 26.58 -13.55 26.32
N PRO A 28 27.39 -12.48 26.26
CA PRO A 28 26.99 -11.30 27.05
C PRO A 28 27.29 -9.93 26.38
N ARG A 29 26.25 -9.09 26.28
CA ARG A 29 26.34 -7.60 26.35
C ARG A 29 26.24 -7.15 27.82
N PRO A 30 26.37 -5.86 28.21
CA PRO A 30 26.74 -4.62 27.47
C PRO A 30 27.85 -3.77 28.17
N THR A 31 28.44 -2.81 27.47
CA THR A 31 29.17 -1.69 28.10
C THR A 31 28.46 -0.36 27.83
N GLY A 32 28.22 0.39 28.89
CA GLY A 32 27.50 1.67 28.86
C GLY A 32 28.38 2.88 28.53
N SER A 33 27.73 3.96 28.10
CA SER A 33 28.32 5.30 28.04
C SER A 33 27.29 6.37 28.45
N THR A 34 27.40 6.71 29.74
CA THR A 34 27.37 8.02 30.40
C THR A 34 26.81 9.26 29.68
N THR A 35 25.83 9.84 30.37
CA THR A 35 25.26 11.20 30.34
C THR A 35 26.25 12.37 30.55
N ARG A 36 25.94 13.54 29.96
CA ARG A 36 26.16 14.97 30.40
C ARG A 36 26.73 15.83 29.26
N ALA A 37 26.49 17.14 29.14
CA ALA A 37 25.62 18.15 29.75
C ALA A 37 25.74 19.45 28.91
N LEU A 38 24.70 20.29 28.95
CA LEU A 38 24.71 21.70 28.48
C LEU A 38 25.63 22.59 29.34
N PRO A 39 25.95 23.80 28.83
CA PRO A 39 25.99 24.98 29.70
C PRO A 39 25.12 26.16 29.21
N MET A 40 24.43 26.77 30.18
CA MET A 40 23.92 28.16 30.19
C MET A 40 25.04 29.15 30.58
N ARG A 41 24.96 30.40 30.08
CA ARG A 41 25.31 31.65 30.80
C ARG A 41 24.75 32.86 30.01
N ALA A 42 23.82 33.65 30.57
CA ALA A 42 23.99 34.85 31.43
C ALA A 42 24.15 36.15 30.61
N GLN A 43 23.08 36.96 30.49
CA GLN A 43 22.75 38.19 31.27
C GLN A 43 23.60 39.42 30.90
N SER A 44 22.95 40.53 30.49
CA SER A 44 23.33 41.89 30.92
C SER A 44 22.19 42.90 30.70
N THR A 45 22.30 44.02 31.40
CA THR A 45 21.23 44.78 32.08
C THR A 45 21.12 46.23 31.56
N ARG A 46 20.05 46.94 31.98
CA ARG A 46 19.87 48.42 32.15
C ARG A 46 19.27 49.16 30.93
N ILE A 47 18.44 50.22 31.03
CA ILE A 47 17.86 51.04 32.12
C ILE A 47 16.65 51.84 31.54
N ARG A 48 15.73 52.25 32.43
CA ARG A 48 14.51 53.08 32.27
C ARG A 48 14.78 54.57 32.01
N VAL A 49 13.93 55.26 31.24
CA VAL A 49 13.49 56.66 31.48
C VAL A 49 12.06 56.86 30.91
N GLU A 50 11.18 57.48 31.70
CA GLU A 50 9.83 57.94 31.37
C GLU A 50 9.85 59.30 30.66
N THR A 51 8.87 59.59 29.80
CA THR A 51 8.21 60.90 29.73
C THR A 51 6.78 60.78 29.21
N ASN A 52 5.94 61.71 29.69
CA ASN A 52 4.49 61.75 29.63
C ASN A 52 3.98 62.71 28.53
N GLU A 53 2.68 62.57 28.22
CA GLU A 53 1.75 63.51 27.54
C GLU A 53 1.86 63.79 26.03
N ALA A 54 0.79 63.39 25.30
CA ALA A 54 -0.06 64.33 24.55
C ALA A 54 -1.37 63.65 24.13
N ARG A 55 -2.49 64.31 24.42
CA ARG A 55 -3.86 63.92 24.06
C ARG A 55 -4.27 64.69 22.81
N GLN A 56 -4.78 64.03 21.77
CA GLN A 56 -5.86 64.54 20.90
C GLN A 56 -6.43 63.43 19.98
N PRO A 57 -7.74 63.48 19.65
CA PRO A 57 -8.44 62.37 18.98
C PRO A 57 -8.54 62.61 17.47
N SER A 58 -8.41 61.58 16.63
CA SER A 58 -8.99 61.62 15.27
C SER A 58 -8.99 60.28 14.55
N ALA A 59 -10.08 60.06 13.82
CA ALA A 59 -10.30 59.11 12.74
C ALA A 59 -10.30 57.61 13.10
N ALA A 60 -11.51 57.11 13.39
CA ALA A 60 -11.88 55.73 13.11
C ALA A 60 -11.78 55.48 11.59
N THR A 61 -10.60 55.08 11.12
CA THR A 61 -10.43 54.54 9.78
C THR A 61 -10.98 53.12 9.78
N GLY A 62 -12.19 52.99 9.22
CA GLY A 62 -12.82 51.70 8.94
C GLY A 62 -11.87 50.85 8.11
N ARG A 63 -11.24 49.87 8.75
CA ARG A 63 -10.51 48.81 8.07
C ARG A 63 -11.57 47.92 7.43
N ALA A 64 -11.88 48.19 6.16
CA ALA A 64 -12.65 47.29 5.33
C ALA A 64 -11.93 45.93 5.39
N LEU A 65 -12.54 44.96 6.10
CA LEU A 65 -12.14 43.57 6.00
C LEU A 65 -12.35 43.20 4.53
N LEU A 66 -11.26 43.11 3.78
CA LEU A 66 -11.26 42.36 2.54
C LEU A 66 -11.80 40.97 2.90
N PRO A 67 -12.83 40.46 2.21
CA PRO A 67 -13.27 39.10 2.46
C PRO A 67 -12.06 38.19 2.23
N ALA A 68 -11.77 37.33 3.20
CA ALA A 68 -10.79 36.28 3.04
C ALA A 68 -11.08 35.57 1.70
N PRO A 69 -10.05 35.24 0.90
CA PRO A 69 -10.28 34.48 -0.33
C PRO A 69 -11.10 33.26 0.06
N LEU A 70 -12.23 33.08 -0.62
CA LEU A 70 -13.03 31.87 -0.53
C LEU A 70 -12.04 30.71 -0.66
N GLN A 71 -11.75 30.04 0.45
CA GLN A 71 -11.08 28.76 0.40
C GLN A 71 -12.03 27.91 -0.43
N THR A 72 -11.66 27.66 -1.69
CA THR A 72 -12.28 26.61 -2.48
C THR A 72 -12.16 25.38 -1.60
N ALA A 73 -13.25 24.99 -0.95
CA ALA A 73 -13.29 23.75 -0.20
C ALA A 73 -12.85 22.69 -1.20
N GLU A 74 -11.65 22.12 -0.99
CA GLU A 74 -11.22 20.95 -1.74
C GLU A 74 -12.28 19.89 -1.46
N GLN A 75 -13.19 19.72 -2.42
CA GLN A 75 -14.23 18.72 -2.34
C GLN A 75 -13.51 17.39 -2.08
N PRO A 76 -13.92 16.61 -1.06
CA PRO A 76 -13.23 15.37 -0.73
C PRO A 76 -13.19 14.53 -2.01
N ILE A 77 -11.99 14.33 -2.56
CA ILE A 77 -11.82 13.64 -3.84
C ILE A 77 -12.45 12.26 -3.67
N ARG A 78 -13.63 12.05 -4.26
CA ARG A 78 -14.31 10.76 -4.28
C ARG A 78 -13.59 9.91 -5.33
N THR A 79 -12.53 9.22 -4.91
CA THR A 79 -11.87 8.21 -5.74
C THR A 79 -12.72 6.94 -5.71
N MET A 80 -12.86 6.27 -6.85
CA MET A 80 -13.76 5.13 -7.07
C MET A 80 -12.95 3.95 -7.55
N PRO A 81 -12.33 3.19 -6.64
CA PRO A 81 -11.32 2.21 -7.04
C PRO A 81 -11.97 0.97 -7.64
N TYR A 82 -11.53 0.61 -8.84
CA TYR A 82 -11.77 -0.69 -9.44
C TYR A 82 -10.44 -1.39 -9.67
N LEU A 83 -10.22 -2.55 -9.04
CA LEU A 83 -9.06 -3.39 -9.29
C LEU A 83 -9.48 -4.70 -9.94
N LYS A 84 -8.96 -4.94 -11.13
CA LYS A 84 -9.04 -6.21 -11.85
C LYS A 84 -7.73 -6.97 -11.64
N ILE A 85 -7.82 -8.26 -11.31
CA ILE A 85 -6.70 -9.19 -11.21
C ILE A 85 -6.94 -10.33 -12.19
N GLN A 86 -6.01 -10.56 -13.11
CA GLN A 86 -6.02 -11.70 -14.04
C GLN A 86 -4.81 -12.58 -13.76
N THR A 87 -4.99 -13.89 -13.79
CA THR A 87 -3.91 -14.86 -13.65
C THR A 87 -4.21 -16.14 -14.41
N ASN A 88 -3.16 -16.84 -14.84
CA ASN A 88 -3.24 -18.18 -15.42
C ASN A 88 -3.42 -19.29 -14.39
N LEU A 89 -3.25 -19.00 -13.09
CA LEU A 89 -3.42 -20.01 -12.06
C LEU A 89 -4.90 -20.39 -11.90
N PRO A 90 -5.21 -21.70 -11.85
CA PRO A 90 -6.52 -22.16 -11.42
C PRO A 90 -6.65 -21.93 -9.91
N LEU A 91 -7.74 -21.28 -9.47
CA LEU A 91 -7.95 -20.94 -8.07
C LEU A 91 -9.25 -21.52 -7.53
N THR A 92 -9.19 -22.11 -6.33
CA THR A 92 -10.40 -22.54 -5.60
C THR A 92 -11.24 -21.32 -5.19
N LYS A 93 -12.56 -21.50 -5.00
CA LYS A 93 -13.45 -20.44 -4.49
C LYS A 93 -12.98 -19.86 -3.15
N LYS A 94 -12.32 -20.66 -2.30
CA LYS A 94 -11.75 -20.21 -1.03
C LYS A 94 -10.57 -19.28 -1.25
N ALA A 95 -9.62 -19.66 -2.11
CA ALA A 95 -8.47 -18.84 -2.47
C ALA A 95 -8.90 -17.53 -3.13
N GLN A 96 -9.84 -17.59 -4.10
CA GLN A 96 -10.38 -16.40 -4.75
C GLN A 96 -10.96 -15.39 -3.74
N ARG A 97 -11.75 -15.88 -2.77
CA ARG A 97 -12.35 -15.02 -1.73
C ARG A 97 -11.30 -14.42 -0.80
N ALA A 98 -10.25 -15.17 -0.45
CA ALA A 98 -9.18 -14.68 0.41
C ALA A 98 -8.42 -13.53 -0.26
N VAL A 99 -8.03 -13.72 -1.53
CA VAL A 99 -7.38 -12.69 -2.36
C VAL A 99 -8.25 -11.44 -2.47
N LEU A 100 -9.53 -11.61 -2.85
CA LEU A 100 -10.46 -10.49 -3.01
C LEU A 100 -10.67 -9.72 -1.70
N LYS A 101 -10.86 -10.42 -0.58
CA LYS A 101 -11.08 -9.78 0.72
C LYS A 101 -9.88 -8.94 1.14
N GLU A 102 -8.68 -9.47 1.05
CA GLU A 102 -7.48 -8.73 1.46
C GLU A 102 -7.14 -7.60 0.48
N ALA A 103 -7.34 -7.80 -0.82
CA ALA A 103 -7.15 -6.74 -1.82
C ALA A 103 -8.09 -5.56 -1.57
N SER A 104 -9.32 -5.84 -1.09
CA SER A 104 -10.34 -4.82 -0.83
C SER A 104 -9.90 -3.88 0.29
N THR A 105 -9.48 -4.47 1.41
CA THR A 105 -8.91 -3.74 2.55
C THR A 105 -7.66 -2.96 2.15
N LEU A 106 -6.71 -3.57 1.44
CA LEU A 106 -5.47 -2.88 1.05
C LEU A 106 -5.70 -1.71 0.10
N VAL A 107 -6.57 -1.87 -0.91
CA VAL A 107 -6.89 -0.78 -1.85
C VAL A 107 -7.61 0.36 -1.13
N SER A 108 -8.53 0.03 -0.22
CA SER A 108 -9.22 1.00 0.64
C SER A 108 -8.24 1.82 1.48
N GLU A 109 -7.29 1.16 2.15
CA GLU A 109 -6.26 1.79 2.98
C GLU A 109 -5.30 2.66 2.17
N GLU A 110 -4.77 2.13 1.06
CA GLU A 110 -3.78 2.83 0.23
C GLU A 110 -4.36 4.06 -0.48
N LEU A 111 -5.65 4.05 -0.82
CA LEU A 111 -6.33 5.17 -1.46
C LEU A 111 -7.11 6.07 -0.49
N GLY A 112 -7.16 5.73 0.80
CA GLY A 112 -7.91 6.47 1.81
C GLY A 112 -9.40 6.56 1.49
N LYS A 113 -10.00 5.45 1.04
CA LYS A 113 -11.43 5.37 0.71
C LYS A 113 -12.14 4.30 1.51
N PRO A 114 -13.38 4.54 1.94
CA PRO A 114 -14.21 3.48 2.48
C PRO A 114 -14.32 2.29 1.52
N GLU A 115 -14.26 1.08 2.07
CA GLU A 115 -14.34 -0.16 1.31
C GLU A 115 -15.66 -0.29 0.51
N GLU A 116 -16.73 0.39 0.93
CA GLU A 116 -18.01 0.46 0.20
C GLU A 116 -17.92 1.04 -1.22
N TYR A 117 -16.84 1.77 -1.54
CA TYR A 117 -16.59 2.29 -2.89
C TYR A 117 -15.57 1.46 -3.69
N VAL A 118 -14.99 0.43 -3.08
CA VAL A 118 -13.98 -0.43 -3.72
C VAL A 118 -14.69 -1.58 -4.42
N MET A 119 -14.41 -1.72 -5.71
CA MET A 119 -14.87 -2.85 -6.50
C MET A 119 -13.67 -3.68 -6.98
N LEU A 120 -13.81 -5.00 -6.91
CA LEU A 120 -12.76 -5.92 -7.31
C LEU A 120 -13.29 -7.01 -8.24
N ALA A 121 -12.44 -7.43 -9.17
CA ALA A 121 -12.69 -8.61 -9.99
C ALA A 121 -11.42 -9.48 -10.04
N LEU A 122 -11.59 -10.79 -9.89
CA LEU A 122 -10.53 -11.78 -10.05
C LEU A 122 -10.91 -12.75 -11.17
N GLN A 123 -10.04 -12.88 -12.16
CA GLN A 123 -10.17 -13.78 -13.29
C GLN A 123 -9.03 -14.81 -13.23
N PRO A 124 -9.24 -15.94 -12.54
CA PRO A 124 -8.29 -17.06 -12.57
C PRO A 124 -8.39 -17.81 -13.90
N ASP A 125 -7.50 -18.79 -14.09
CA ASP A 125 -7.57 -19.74 -15.20
C ASP A 125 -7.61 -19.06 -16.59
N THR A 126 -6.94 -17.90 -16.69
CA THR A 126 -6.87 -17.12 -17.94
C THR A 126 -5.61 -17.53 -18.71
N PRO A 127 -5.69 -17.97 -19.98
CA PRO A 127 -4.50 -18.27 -20.78
C PRO A 127 -3.60 -17.03 -20.91
N MET A 128 -2.37 -17.12 -20.39
CA MET A 128 -1.41 -16.01 -20.36
C MET A 128 0.01 -16.53 -20.56
N LEU A 129 0.83 -15.76 -21.29
CA LEU A 129 2.27 -15.96 -21.40
C LEU A 129 2.99 -14.69 -20.95
N PHE A 130 4.14 -14.85 -20.31
CA PHE A 130 5.04 -13.75 -19.99
C PHE A 130 6.48 -14.18 -20.16
N SER A 131 7.26 -13.36 -20.87
CA SER A 131 8.62 -13.70 -21.27
C SER A 131 8.74 -15.06 -22.00
N GLY A 132 7.73 -15.41 -22.80
CA GLY A 132 7.72 -16.64 -23.60
C GLY A 132 7.30 -17.91 -22.86
N THR A 133 6.98 -17.84 -21.56
CA THR A 133 6.56 -19.00 -20.76
C THR A 133 5.18 -18.81 -20.14
N ASP A 134 4.49 -19.92 -19.89
CA ASP A 134 3.22 -20.01 -19.15
C ASP A 134 3.43 -20.23 -17.65
N ASP A 135 4.65 -20.00 -17.14
CA ASP A 135 4.89 -19.96 -15.70
C ASP A 135 3.95 -18.96 -15.02
N PRO A 136 3.61 -19.15 -13.73
CA PRO A 136 2.63 -18.33 -13.02
C PRO A 136 2.84 -16.83 -13.26
N VAL A 137 1.77 -16.15 -13.67
CA VAL A 137 1.79 -14.75 -14.08
C VAL A 137 0.51 -14.05 -13.61
N ALA A 138 0.62 -12.76 -13.30
CA ALA A 138 -0.53 -11.93 -13.03
C ALA A 138 -0.49 -10.58 -13.77
N PHE A 139 -1.66 -10.14 -14.21
CA PHE A 139 -1.86 -8.80 -14.74
C PHE A 139 -2.94 -8.09 -13.93
N LEU A 140 -2.60 -6.93 -13.39
CA LEU A 140 -3.48 -6.12 -12.55
C LEU A 140 -3.81 -4.82 -13.26
N GLU A 141 -5.06 -4.40 -13.19
CA GLU A 141 -5.51 -3.10 -13.69
C GLU A 141 -6.25 -2.38 -12.55
N LEU A 142 -5.64 -1.31 -12.03
CA LEU A 142 -6.26 -0.42 -11.04
C LEU A 142 -6.73 0.86 -11.73
N LYS A 143 -8.04 1.04 -11.76
CA LYS A 143 -8.70 2.25 -12.25
C LYS A 143 -9.26 3.02 -11.08
N SER A 144 -9.13 4.34 -11.11
CA SER A 144 -9.78 5.19 -10.13
C SER A 144 -9.90 6.61 -10.65
N ILE A 145 -10.92 7.32 -10.20
CA ILE A 145 -10.99 8.78 -10.29
C ILE A 145 -9.88 9.38 -9.43
N GLY A 146 -9.16 10.37 -9.94
CA GLY A 146 -8.19 11.18 -9.19
C GLY A 146 -6.94 10.40 -8.76
N LEU A 147 -6.55 9.37 -9.51
CA LEU A 147 -5.39 8.55 -9.20
C LEU A 147 -4.10 9.31 -9.50
N GLN A 148 -3.26 9.54 -8.49
CA GLN A 148 -2.07 10.36 -8.66
C GLN A 148 -0.84 9.51 -8.93
N ALA A 149 0.00 9.95 -9.88
CA ALA A 149 1.24 9.27 -10.24
C ALA A 149 2.18 9.03 -9.05
N ARG A 150 2.16 9.90 -8.02
CA ARG A 150 2.98 9.71 -6.81
C ARG A 150 2.58 8.50 -5.96
N GLN A 151 1.33 8.04 -6.05
CA GLN A 151 0.82 6.90 -5.27
C GLN A 151 1.13 5.56 -5.95
N THR A 152 1.31 5.55 -7.27
CA THR A 152 1.41 4.31 -8.08
C THR A 152 2.59 3.44 -7.67
N LYS A 153 3.73 4.03 -7.28
CA LYS A 153 4.90 3.28 -6.81
C LYS A 153 4.58 2.44 -5.57
N ARG A 154 3.91 3.05 -4.58
CA ARG A 154 3.51 2.37 -3.34
C ARG A 154 2.42 1.34 -3.62
N LEU A 155 1.39 1.72 -4.39
CA LEU A 155 0.32 0.81 -4.81
C LEU A 155 0.86 -0.42 -5.54
N SER A 156 1.81 -0.24 -6.46
CA SER A 156 2.44 -1.34 -7.20
C SER A 156 3.13 -2.32 -6.26
N ALA A 157 3.94 -1.82 -5.31
CA ALA A 157 4.60 -2.65 -4.32
C ALA A 157 3.60 -3.44 -3.45
N THR A 158 2.55 -2.78 -2.96
CA THR A 158 1.49 -3.42 -2.15
C THR A 158 0.74 -4.49 -2.93
N LEU A 159 0.33 -4.20 -4.17
CA LEU A 159 -0.43 -5.13 -5.00
C LEU A 159 0.42 -6.34 -5.43
N CYS A 160 1.66 -6.12 -5.86
CA CYS A 160 2.57 -7.23 -6.19
C CYS A 160 2.86 -8.08 -4.95
N GLY A 161 3.01 -7.47 -3.76
CA GLY A 161 3.19 -8.20 -2.50
C GLY A 161 1.96 -9.01 -2.08
N LEU A 162 0.74 -8.54 -2.34
CA LEU A 162 -0.47 -9.33 -2.12
C LEU A 162 -0.49 -10.56 -3.01
N VAL A 163 -0.21 -10.39 -4.31
CA VAL A 163 -0.25 -11.48 -5.28
C VAL A 163 0.81 -12.53 -4.98
N GLU A 164 2.02 -12.11 -4.65
CA GLU A 164 3.11 -13.00 -4.24
C GLU A 164 2.71 -13.84 -3.01
N ARG A 165 2.15 -13.21 -1.97
CA ARG A 165 1.76 -13.91 -0.73
C ARG A 165 0.61 -14.89 -0.91
N HIS A 166 -0.40 -14.53 -1.69
CA HIS A 166 -1.59 -15.37 -1.85
C HIS A 166 -1.48 -16.40 -2.96
N LEU A 167 -0.78 -16.07 -4.05
CA LEU A 167 -0.74 -16.86 -5.27
C LEU A 167 0.63 -17.46 -5.55
N GLY A 168 1.67 -17.05 -4.82
CA GLY A 168 3.05 -17.54 -5.04
C GLY A 168 3.68 -17.05 -6.34
N ILE A 169 3.09 -16.05 -6.98
CA ILE A 169 3.59 -15.48 -8.25
C ILE A 169 4.72 -14.50 -7.93
N SER A 170 5.90 -14.71 -8.51
CA SER A 170 7.04 -13.79 -8.37
C SER A 170 6.70 -12.39 -8.86
N LYS A 171 7.12 -11.34 -8.14
CA LYS A 171 6.89 -9.94 -8.53
C LYS A 171 7.43 -9.58 -9.91
N GLU A 172 8.48 -10.27 -10.37
CA GLU A 172 9.07 -10.11 -11.71
C GLU A 172 8.11 -10.53 -12.85
N ARG A 173 7.06 -11.29 -12.52
CA ARG A 173 6.03 -11.77 -13.46
C ARG A 173 4.68 -11.10 -13.24
N ILE A 174 4.70 -9.88 -12.69
CA ILE A 174 3.49 -9.10 -12.40
C ILE A 174 3.59 -7.75 -13.07
N TYR A 175 2.57 -7.42 -13.87
CA TYR A 175 2.35 -6.05 -14.34
C TYR A 175 1.13 -5.44 -13.65
N VAL A 176 1.27 -4.16 -13.31
CA VAL A 176 0.19 -3.34 -12.75
C VAL A 176 -0.01 -2.13 -13.64
N LYS A 177 -1.19 -2.02 -14.23
CA LYS A 177 -1.61 -0.87 -15.03
C LYS A 177 -2.47 0.05 -14.17
N PHE A 178 -2.08 1.32 -14.11
CA PHE A 178 -2.82 2.36 -13.39
C PHE A 178 -3.55 3.26 -14.38
N ILE A 179 -4.82 3.54 -14.13
CA ILE A 179 -5.64 4.41 -14.97
C ILE A 179 -6.34 5.43 -14.10
N ASP A 180 -5.96 6.70 -14.27
CA ASP A 180 -6.75 7.82 -13.78
C ASP A 180 -7.92 8.07 -14.73
N VAL A 181 -9.14 8.15 -14.19
CA VAL A 181 -10.35 8.36 -14.97
C VAL A 181 -10.99 9.69 -14.57
N ALA A 182 -11.30 10.53 -15.56
CA ALA A 182 -12.02 11.78 -15.31
C ALA A 182 -13.40 11.49 -14.67
N ARG A 183 -13.85 12.37 -13.77
CA ARG A 183 -15.08 12.17 -12.96
C ARG A 183 -16.31 11.85 -13.81
N GLY A 184 -16.59 12.67 -14.83
CA GLY A 184 -17.71 12.47 -15.75
C GLY A 184 -17.59 11.24 -16.67
N MET A 185 -16.44 10.54 -16.65
CA MET A 185 -16.21 9.29 -17.38
C MET A 185 -16.36 8.05 -16.48
N TRP A 186 -16.86 8.22 -15.25
CA TRP A 186 -17.10 7.15 -14.31
C TRP A 186 -18.56 7.13 -13.85
N GLY A 187 -19.27 6.05 -14.19
CA GLY A 187 -20.67 5.87 -13.84
C GLY A 187 -20.88 5.17 -12.50
N TRP A 188 -21.90 5.58 -11.75
CA TRP A 188 -22.36 4.92 -10.53
C TRP A 188 -23.83 5.22 -10.27
N LYS A 189 -24.60 4.22 -9.83
CA LYS A 189 -26.04 4.34 -9.51
C LYS A 189 -26.91 4.97 -10.63
N GLY A 190 -26.53 4.76 -11.89
CA GLY A 190 -27.27 5.28 -13.05
C GLY A 190 -26.94 6.73 -13.44
N ASP A 191 -25.93 7.35 -12.81
CA ASP A 191 -25.43 8.68 -13.17
C ASP A 191 -23.88 8.64 -13.28
N THR A 192 -23.24 9.79 -13.47
CA THR A 192 -21.79 10.00 -13.49
C THR A 192 -21.35 10.89 -12.32
N PHE A 193 -20.05 10.87 -11.99
CA PHE A 193 -19.47 11.59 -10.84
C PHE A 193 -19.05 13.04 -11.11
#